data_AF-A0A925EBG1-F1
#
_entry.id   AF-A0A925EBG1-F1
#
_cell.length_a   1.000
_cell.length_b   1.000
_cell.length_c   1.000
_cell.angle_alpha   90.00
_cell.angle_beta   90.00
_cell.angle_gamma   90.00
#
_symmetry.space_group_name_H-M   'P 1'
#
loop_
_entity.id
_entity.type
_entity.pdbx_description
1 polymer ?
#
loop_
_entity_poly.entity_id
_entity_poly.type
_entity_poly.pdbx_seq_one_letter_code
_entity_poly.pdbx_strand_id
1 'polypeptide(L)'
;MIVPSLFIAKTQSMGLGVFTSEDIAAGATVEVAPVLVMTGDERKLLDQTLLHDYIFEWGDEKKQCCMALGYVPVYNHSYKSNCEYEMDFEEQLISIKAVHFIRAGEELFINYNGNWNDSKPLWFDVK
;
A
#
# COMPACT_ATOMS: atom_id res chain seq x y z
N MET A 1 7.74 4.61 -10.59
CA MET A 1 8.33 3.39 -11.18
C MET A 1 7.48 2.22 -10.74
N ILE A 2 7.10 1.33 -11.65
CA ILE A 2 6.41 0.07 -11.33
C ILE A 2 7.20 -1.01 -12.08
N VAL A 3 7.64 -2.07 -11.39
CA VAL A 3 8.41 -3.11 -12.08
C VAL A 3 7.50 -3.84 -13.09
N PRO A 4 8.00 -4.19 -14.29
CA PRO A 4 7.15 -4.69 -15.38
C PRO A 4 6.42 -6.00 -15.08
N SER A 5 6.90 -6.78 -14.12
CA SER A 5 6.29 -8.04 -13.70
C SER A 5 5.04 -7.85 -12.85
N LEU A 6 4.75 -6.64 -12.34
CA LEU A 6 3.54 -6.40 -11.56
C LEU A 6 2.31 -6.23 -12.45
N PHE A 7 1.21 -6.82 -12.00
CA PHE A 7 -0.10 -6.67 -12.63
C PHE A 7 -1.24 -6.71 -11.60
N ILE A 8 -2.38 -6.14 -11.96
CA ILE A 8 -3.60 -6.18 -11.15
C ILE A 8 -4.50 -7.31 -11.63
N ALA A 9 -5.01 -8.11 -10.71
CA ALA A 9 -6.00 -9.16 -10.98
C ALA A 9 -7.08 -9.21 -9.89
N LYS A 10 -8.17 -9.94 -10.17
CA LYS A 10 -9.22 -10.19 -9.17
C LYS A 10 -8.75 -11.24 -8.18
N THR A 11 -9.00 -10.98 -6.90
CA THR A 11 -8.81 -11.94 -5.81
C THR A 11 -10.11 -12.71 -5.55
N GLN A 12 -10.04 -13.73 -4.70
CA GLN A 12 -11.23 -14.52 -4.35
C GLN A 12 -12.23 -13.75 -3.48
N SER A 13 -11.77 -12.87 -2.59
CA SER A 13 -12.61 -12.26 -1.54
C SER A 13 -12.34 -10.78 -1.23
N MET A 14 -11.22 -10.22 -1.70
CA MET A 14 -10.74 -8.86 -1.38
C MET A 14 -10.88 -7.88 -2.56
N GLY A 15 -11.48 -8.30 -3.68
CA GLY A 15 -11.69 -7.44 -4.84
C GLY A 15 -10.52 -7.52 -5.82
N LEU A 16 -9.79 -6.41 -6.00
CA LEU A 16 -8.58 -6.38 -6.81
C LEU A 16 -7.36 -6.56 -5.90
N GLY A 17 -6.28 -7.12 -6.44
CA GLY A 17 -5.00 -7.26 -5.77
C GLY A 17 -3.86 -7.11 -6.75
N VAL A 18 -2.66 -6.88 -6.22
CA VAL A 18 -1.42 -6.75 -7.02
C VAL A 18 -0.67 -8.08 -6.99
N PHE A 19 -0.24 -8.54 -8.15
CA PHE A 19 0.43 -9.83 -8.33
C PHE A 19 1.72 -9.63 -9.12
N THR A 20 2.61 -10.62 -9.09
CA THR A 20 3.84 -10.64 -9.90
C THR A 20 3.85 -11.80 -10.89
N SER A 21 4.39 -11.61 -12.08
CA SER A 21 4.64 -12.68 -13.07
C SER A 21 6.02 -13.32 -12.96
N GLU A 22 6.90 -12.75 -12.13
CA GLU A 22 8.28 -13.19 -11.93
C GLU A 22 8.61 -13.31 -10.45
N ASP A 23 9.66 -14.05 -10.13
CA ASP A 23 10.18 -14.14 -8.77
C ASP A 23 10.76 -12.78 -8.33
N ILE A 24 10.45 -12.36 -7.10
CA ILE A 24 10.94 -11.11 -6.50
C ILE A 24 11.81 -11.44 -5.29
N ALA A 25 13.04 -10.95 -5.31
CA ALA A 25 13.97 -11.11 -4.19
C ALA A 25 13.52 -10.30 -2.97
N ALA A 26 13.79 -10.83 -1.77
CA ALA A 26 13.62 -10.06 -0.54
C ALA A 26 14.46 -8.77 -0.59
N GLY A 27 13.88 -7.66 -0.15
CA GLY A 27 14.48 -6.33 -0.17
C GLY A 27 14.33 -5.57 -1.48
N ALA A 28 13.76 -6.16 -2.53
CA ALA A 28 13.54 -5.47 -3.80
C ALA A 28 12.40 -4.44 -3.70
N THR A 29 12.65 -3.22 -4.19
CA THR A 29 11.60 -2.22 -4.41
C THR A 29 10.84 -2.56 -5.69
N VAL A 30 9.54 -2.79 -5.56
CA VAL A 30 8.68 -3.23 -6.67
C VAL A 30 7.86 -2.08 -7.27
N GLU A 31 7.68 -1.02 -6.48
CA GLU A 31 6.96 0.18 -6.91
C GLU A 31 7.47 1.41 -6.15
N VAL A 32 7.47 2.55 -6.85
CA VAL A 32 7.67 3.89 -6.30
C VAL A 32 6.61 4.78 -6.94
N ALA A 33 5.64 5.19 -6.14
CA ALA A 33 4.50 5.97 -6.57
C ALA A 33 4.56 7.40 -6.03
N PRO A 34 4.36 8.43 -6.86
CA PRO A 34 4.11 9.77 -6.37
C PRO A 34 2.78 9.84 -5.62
N VAL A 35 2.67 10.77 -4.68
CA VAL A 35 1.45 10.97 -3.90
C VAL A 35 0.83 12.35 -4.13
N LEU A 36 -0.48 12.44 -3.96
CA LEU A 36 -1.20 13.70 -3.85
C LEU A 36 -1.42 13.98 -2.36
N VAL A 37 -0.68 14.96 -1.82
CA VAL A 37 -0.78 15.37 -0.41
C VAL A 37 -1.96 16.31 -0.22
N MET A 38 -2.75 16.06 0.81
CA MET A 38 -3.94 16.84 1.17
C MET A 38 -3.87 17.25 2.65
N THR A 39 -4.46 18.40 2.95
CA THR A 39 -4.53 18.96 4.29
C THR A 39 -5.42 18.15 5.22
N GLY A 40 -5.28 18.37 6.53
CA GLY A 40 -6.17 17.74 7.52
C GLY A 40 -7.64 18.14 7.38
N ASP A 41 -7.95 19.31 6.83
CA ASP A 41 -9.34 19.71 6.58
C ASP A 41 -9.94 19.00 5.36
N GLU A 42 -9.14 18.77 4.31
CA GLU A 42 -9.54 17.93 3.18
C GLU A 42 -9.73 16.47 3.58
N ARG A 43 -8.85 15.92 4.46
CA ARG A 43 -9.00 14.58 5.02
C ARG A 43 -10.38 14.36 5.64
N LYS A 44 -10.88 15.31 6.45
CA LYS A 44 -12.20 15.23 7.08
C LYS A 44 -13.34 15.07 6.06
N LEU A 45 -13.19 15.60 4.85
CA LEU A 45 -14.16 15.45 3.77
C LEU A 45 -14.01 14.07 3.11
N LEU A 46 -12.78 13.62 2.88
CA LEU A 46 -12.50 12.31 2.27
C LEU A 46 -12.93 11.14 3.15
N ASP A 47 -12.80 11.29 4.48
CA ASP A 47 -13.25 10.31 5.47
C ASP A 47 -14.76 10.02 5.41
N GLN A 48 -15.53 10.88 4.73
CA GLN A 48 -16.97 10.69 4.50
C GLN A 48 -17.26 10.00 3.15
N THR A 49 -16.24 9.55 2.44
CA THR A 49 -16.33 8.96 1.11
C THR A 49 -15.62 7.60 1.08
N LEU A 50 -15.76 6.87 -0.04
CA LEU A 50 -15.03 5.62 -0.25
C LEU A 50 -13.50 5.81 -0.30
N LEU A 51 -13.00 7.04 -0.53
CA LEU A 51 -11.56 7.30 -0.53
C LEU A 51 -10.92 7.15 0.85
N HIS A 52 -11.73 7.16 1.93
CA HIS A 52 -11.24 6.88 3.28
C HIS A 52 -10.39 5.61 3.35
N ASP A 53 -10.78 4.57 2.62
CA ASP A 53 -10.11 3.26 2.64
C ASP A 53 -8.82 3.21 1.79
N TYR A 54 -8.48 4.28 1.07
CA TYR A 54 -7.37 4.32 0.09
C TYR A 54 -6.33 5.40 0.36
N ILE A 55 -6.59 6.29 1.32
CA ILE A 55 -5.66 7.35 1.71
C ILE A 55 -4.76 6.90 2.84
N PHE A 56 -3.56 7.46 2.89
CA PHE A 56 -2.56 7.19 3.91
C PHE A 56 -2.41 8.40 4.83
N GLU A 57 -2.14 8.17 6.12
CA GLU A 57 -1.73 9.25 7.02
C GLU A 57 -0.35 9.77 6.61
N TRP A 58 -0.18 11.10 6.58
CA TRP A 58 1.00 11.73 5.98
C TRP A 58 1.61 12.83 6.86
N GLY A 59 2.94 12.98 6.73
CA GLY A 59 3.76 13.97 7.45
C GLY A 59 4.16 13.54 8.87
N ASP A 60 5.16 14.22 9.43
CA ASP A 60 5.76 13.88 10.74
C ASP A 60 4.74 13.85 11.88
N GLU A 61 3.80 14.79 11.88
CA GLU A 61 2.75 14.90 12.88
C GLU A 61 1.48 14.10 12.53
N LYS A 62 1.45 13.43 11.37
CA LYS A 62 0.29 12.68 10.86
C LYS A 62 -1.02 13.49 10.77
N LYS A 63 -0.89 14.80 10.59
CA LYS A 63 -2.03 15.73 10.46
C LYS A 63 -2.53 15.89 9.04
N GLN A 64 -1.80 15.36 8.07
CA GLN A 64 -2.17 15.35 6.65
C GLN A 64 -2.58 13.94 6.23
N CYS A 65 -3.15 13.84 5.03
CA CYS A 65 -3.24 12.56 4.34
C CYS A 65 -2.66 12.68 2.95
N CYS A 66 -2.42 11.54 2.31
CA CYS A 66 -2.11 11.52 0.90
C CYS A 66 -2.85 10.38 0.20
N MET A 67 -3.12 10.56 -1.09
CA MET A 67 -3.52 9.48 -1.98
C MET A 67 -2.30 9.07 -2.81
N ALA A 68 -1.89 7.80 -2.69
CA ALA A 68 -0.85 7.28 -3.57
C ALA A 68 -1.39 7.11 -5.00
N LEU A 69 -0.56 7.39 -5.99
CA LEU A 69 -0.84 7.02 -7.38
C LEU A 69 -0.31 5.61 -7.66
N GLY A 70 -0.33 5.17 -8.92
CA GLY A 70 0.13 3.83 -9.29
C GLY A 70 -0.78 2.72 -8.76
N TYR A 71 -0.19 1.60 -8.35
CA TYR A 71 -0.88 0.44 -7.80
C TYR A 71 -0.90 0.41 -6.27
N VAL A 72 -0.19 1.31 -5.58
CA VAL A 72 -0.15 1.38 -4.10
C VAL A 72 -1.55 1.27 -3.45
N PRO A 73 -2.61 1.96 -3.92
CA PRO A 73 -3.95 1.84 -3.33
C PRO A 73 -4.65 0.50 -3.58
N VAL A 74 -4.07 -0.40 -4.38
CA VAL A 74 -4.64 -1.69 -4.79
C VAL A 74 -4.02 -2.87 -4.03
N TYR A 75 -2.89 -2.68 -3.34
CA TYR A 75 -2.30 -3.74 -2.53
C TYR A 75 -3.22 -4.06 -1.36
N ASN A 76 -3.62 -5.32 -1.25
CA ASN A 76 -4.48 -5.75 -0.17
C ASN A 76 -3.74 -5.81 1.17
N HIS A 77 -4.52 -5.78 2.24
CA HIS A 77 -4.02 -5.92 3.59
C HIS A 77 -3.67 -7.37 3.95
N SER A 78 -2.54 -7.58 4.62
CA SER A 78 -2.27 -8.77 5.43
C SER A 78 -1.46 -8.40 6.68
N TYR A 79 -1.81 -8.98 7.84
CA TYR A 79 -1.05 -8.80 9.09
C TYR A 79 0.35 -9.44 9.04
N LYS A 80 0.59 -10.33 8.07
CA LYS A 80 1.92 -10.89 7.76
C LYS A 80 2.17 -10.66 6.28
N SER A 81 2.22 -9.39 5.89
CA SER A 81 2.43 -9.01 4.50
C SER A 81 3.80 -9.42 3.99
N ASN A 82 3.89 -9.78 2.72
CA ASN A 82 5.16 -10.05 2.04
C ASN A 82 5.84 -8.78 1.50
N CYS A 83 5.18 -7.62 1.57
CA CYS A 83 5.77 -6.31 1.35
C CYS A 83 5.54 -5.35 2.53
N GLU A 84 6.32 -4.27 2.56
CA GLU A 84 6.15 -3.09 3.40
C GLU A 84 6.15 -1.84 2.52
N TYR A 85 5.58 -0.74 3.02
CA TYR A 85 5.66 0.55 2.36
C TYR A 85 6.55 1.52 3.14
N GLU A 86 7.30 2.33 2.42
CA GLU A 86 8.15 3.40 2.94
C GLU A 86 7.62 4.74 2.39
N MET A 87 7.55 5.77 3.25
CA MET A 87 7.05 7.10 2.89
C MET A 87 8.21 8.10 2.88
N ASP A 88 8.39 8.80 1.76
CA ASP A 88 9.31 9.92 1.62
C ASP A 88 8.52 11.23 1.57
N PHE A 89 8.56 11.98 2.66
CA PHE A 89 7.81 13.23 2.78
C PHE A 89 8.43 14.38 2.00
N GLU A 90 9.75 14.36 1.77
CA GLU A 90 10.47 15.39 1.04
C GLU A 90 10.20 15.26 -0.47
N GLU A 91 10.32 14.04 -0.99
CA GLU A 91 10.11 13.74 -2.42
C GLU A 91 8.64 13.45 -2.78
N GLN A 92 7.75 13.36 -1.78
CA GLN A 92 6.34 13.03 -1.94
C GLN A 92 6.11 11.69 -2.64
N LEU A 93 6.75 10.65 -2.12
CA LEU A 93 6.71 9.29 -2.66
C LEU A 93 6.26 8.26 -1.63
N ILE A 94 5.58 7.22 -2.11
CA ILE A 94 5.44 5.94 -1.40
C ILE A 94 6.15 4.87 -2.21
N SER A 95 7.01 4.11 -1.56
CA SER A 95 7.70 2.96 -2.17
C SER A 95 7.20 1.66 -1.56
N ILE A 96 6.99 0.63 -2.38
CA ILE A 96 6.65 -0.73 -1.93
C ILE A 96 7.88 -1.61 -2.08
N LYS A 97 8.20 -2.35 -1.02
CA LYS A 97 9.40 -3.18 -0.94
C LYS A 97 9.07 -4.56 -0.40
N ALA A 98 9.59 -5.59 -1.05
CA ALA A 98 9.42 -6.97 -0.61
C ALA A 98 10.20 -7.20 0.70
N VAL A 99 9.55 -7.76 1.72
CA VAL A 99 10.22 -8.16 2.99
C VAL A 99 10.67 -9.63 2.96
N HIS A 100 10.07 -10.42 2.07
CA HIS A 100 10.37 -11.83 1.86
C HIS A 100 10.58 -12.10 0.36
N PHE A 101 11.10 -13.28 0.04
CA PHE A 101 11.09 -13.75 -1.35
C PHE A 101 9.65 -14.03 -1.78
N ILE A 102 9.24 -13.54 -2.94
CA ILE A 102 7.88 -13.69 -3.48
C ILE A 102 7.98 -14.45 -4.79
N ARG A 103 7.21 -15.52 -4.95
CA ARG A 103 7.23 -16.34 -6.16
C ARG A 103 6.36 -15.74 -7.26
N ALA A 104 6.72 -16.02 -8.51
CA ALA A 104 5.84 -15.76 -9.64
C ALA A 104 4.43 -16.31 -9.39
N GLY A 105 3.41 -15.47 -9.61
CA GLY A 105 2.00 -15.78 -9.40
C GLY A 105 1.45 -15.47 -8.00
N GLU A 106 2.31 -15.13 -7.02
CA GLU A 106 1.85 -14.72 -5.69
C GLU A 106 1.27 -13.29 -5.69
N GLU A 107 0.32 -13.06 -4.79
CA GLU A 107 -0.21 -11.73 -4.49
C GLU A 107 0.74 -10.98 -3.54
N LEU A 108 0.93 -9.69 -3.80
CA LEU A 108 1.69 -8.78 -2.97
C LEU A 108 0.73 -8.08 -2.01
N PHE A 109 1.02 -8.19 -0.73
CA PHE A 109 0.25 -7.58 0.35
C PHE A 109 1.09 -6.51 1.04
N ILE A 110 0.40 -5.54 1.64
CA ILE A 110 0.99 -4.60 2.59
C ILE A 110 0.25 -4.68 3.93
N ASN A 111 0.87 -4.20 5.00
CA ASN A 111 0.19 -4.02 6.27
C ASN A 111 -0.27 -2.56 6.39
N TYR A 112 -1.57 -2.31 6.59
CA TYR A 112 -2.11 -0.94 6.61
C TYR A 112 -1.65 -0.16 7.86
N ASN A 113 -1.15 -0.86 8.89
CA ASN A 113 -0.49 -0.24 10.04
C ASN A 113 0.96 0.21 9.78
N GLY A 114 1.48 0.00 8.56
CA GLY A 114 2.84 0.37 8.16
C GLY A 114 3.80 -0.82 8.19
N ASN A 115 4.13 -1.30 9.38
CA ASN A 115 5.07 -2.42 9.53
C ASN A 115 4.42 -3.73 9.10
N TRP A 116 5.13 -4.55 8.31
CA TRP A 116 4.61 -5.77 7.70
C TRP A 116 4.01 -6.79 8.69
N ASN A 117 4.45 -6.76 9.95
CA ASN A 117 4.05 -7.68 11.03
C ASN A 117 3.26 -7.03 12.18
N ASP A 118 2.76 -5.80 12.02
CA ASP A 118 1.96 -5.14 13.06
C ASP A 118 0.56 -5.78 13.13
N SER A 119 0.20 -6.30 14.31
CA SER A 119 -1.06 -7.01 14.57
C SER A 119 -2.17 -6.14 15.15
N LYS A 120 -2.05 -4.79 15.12
CA LYS A 120 -3.09 -3.89 15.62
C LYS A 120 -4.37 -4.00 14.78
N PRO A 121 -5.56 -4.06 15.40
CA PRO A 121 -6.82 -4.11 14.68
C PRO A 121 -7.03 -2.92 13.74
N LEU A 122 -7.66 -3.17 12.59
CA LEU A 122 -8.10 -2.14 11.63
C LEU A 122 -9.54 -1.70 11.88
N TRP A 123 -10.00 -0.71 11.14
CA TRP A 123 -11.39 -0.19 11.17
C TRP A 123 -12.41 -1.12 10.48
N PHE A 124 -11.98 -2.29 10.02
CA PHE A 124 -12.80 -3.32 9.40
C PHE A 124 -12.34 -4.73 9.80
N ASP A 125 -13.20 -5.73 9.60
CA ASP A 125 -12.88 -7.13 9.82
C ASP A 125 -12.03 -7.68 8.66
N VAL A 126 -10.82 -8.15 8.98
CA VAL A 126 -9.90 -8.74 8.00
C VAL A 126 -10.45 -10.09 7.51
N LYS A 127 -10.43 -10.29 6.19
CA LYS A 127 -10.93 -11.49 5.52
C LYS A 127 -9.88 -12.59 5.36
#